data_AF-A0A5C4TAA8-F1
#
_entry.id   AF-A0A5C4TAA8-F1
#
_cell.length_a   1.000
_cell.length_b   1.000
_cell.length_c   1.000
_cell.angle_alpha   90.00
_cell.angle_beta   90.00
_cell.angle_gamma   90.00
#
_symmetry.space_group_name_H-M   'P 1'
#
loop_
_entity.id
_entity.type
_entity.pdbx_description
1 polymer ?
#
loop_
_entity_poly.entity_id
_entity_poly.type
_entity_poly.pdbx_seq_one_letter_code
_entity_poly.pdbx_strand_id
1 'polypeptide(L)'
;MRYKRVLVKLSGGAMAGGESVGFDPGRLEHIADEVIAVTRLGIEVCVVIGGGNIFRGNMAEAWGIDRAEADNIGTMATVINSLMLRGVLKAKTDKEIRVMSALTVNAVAEPYIRLRAIHHLEKGYIVIFAGGNGQPYVTTDYPSVQRALEVGAQAILVAKQGVDGVYDSDPKRNPGARLYARLPYEEVIRSDLKVMDSSAFLLARDYGLPLHVFNFDRVGAMRRICEGADEGTLVQAGVSAQYVT
;
A
#
# COMPACT_ATOMS: atom_id res chain seq x y z
N MET A 1 15.18 3.01 -15.25
CA MET A 1 14.08 2.69 -14.30
C MET A 1 14.66 2.60 -12.91
N ARG A 2 14.05 3.28 -11.93
CA ARG A 2 14.55 3.35 -10.54
C ARG A 2 14.44 2.00 -9.83
N TYR A 3 13.41 1.22 -10.17
CA TYR A 3 13.12 -0.07 -9.55
C TYR A 3 12.76 -1.12 -10.61
N LYS A 4 13.12 -2.39 -10.35
CA LYS A 4 12.69 -3.59 -11.06
C LYS A 4 11.40 -4.16 -10.46
N ARG A 5 11.25 -4.09 -9.13
CA ARG A 5 10.11 -4.62 -8.38
C ARG A 5 9.65 -3.64 -7.32
N VAL A 6 8.35 -3.37 -7.25
CA VAL A 6 7.75 -2.48 -6.24
C VAL A 6 6.53 -3.13 -5.59
N LEU A 7 6.28 -2.77 -4.33
CA LEU A 7 5.01 -3.06 -3.66
C LEU A 7 4.18 -1.78 -3.56
N VAL A 8 2.94 -1.83 -4.01
CA VAL A 8 1.98 -0.73 -3.91
C VAL A 8 1.09 -1.00 -2.71
N LYS A 9 1.14 -0.12 -1.71
CA LYS A 9 0.29 -0.20 -0.53
C LYS A 9 -0.84 0.81 -0.67
N LEU A 10 -2.06 0.29 -0.73
CA LEU A 10 -3.30 1.07 -0.80
C LEU A 10 -4.05 0.95 0.54
N SER A 11 -4.61 2.06 1.02
CA SER A 11 -5.58 1.99 2.12
C SER A 11 -6.92 1.44 1.62
N GLY A 12 -7.76 0.90 2.49
CA GLY A 12 -9.14 0.54 2.09
C GLY A 12 -9.94 1.75 1.63
N GLY A 13 -9.74 2.91 2.28
CA GLY A 13 -10.36 4.17 1.87
C GLY A 13 -10.07 4.57 0.42
N ALA A 14 -8.94 4.12 -0.15
CA ALA A 14 -8.60 4.31 -1.57
C ALA A 14 -9.72 3.83 -2.51
N MET A 15 -10.50 2.84 -2.08
CA MET A 15 -11.57 2.20 -2.83
C MET A 15 -12.94 2.88 -2.65
N ALA A 16 -13.18 3.60 -1.55
CA ALA A 16 -14.51 4.11 -1.18
C ALA A 16 -14.86 5.49 -1.75
N GLY A 17 -13.89 6.18 -2.35
CA GLY A 17 -14.12 7.53 -2.87
C GLY A 17 -14.31 8.57 -1.76
N GLY A 18 -15.31 9.43 -1.92
CA GLY A 18 -15.68 10.45 -0.91
C GLY A 18 -16.47 9.89 0.28
N GLU A 19 -16.99 8.65 0.17
CA GLU A 19 -17.74 7.99 1.23
C GLU A 19 -16.82 7.21 2.18
N SER A 20 -17.27 7.02 3.42
CA SER A 20 -16.48 6.30 4.42
C SER A 20 -16.52 4.78 4.27
N VAL A 21 -17.57 4.24 3.65
CA VAL A 21 -17.83 2.81 3.49
C VAL A 21 -18.30 2.57 2.06
N GLY A 22 -17.97 1.42 1.48
CA GLY A 22 -18.42 1.02 0.15
C GLY A 22 -17.30 0.99 -0.89
N PHE A 23 -17.68 1.17 -2.15
CA PHE A 23 -16.76 1.17 -3.28
C PHE A 23 -17.20 2.21 -4.31
N ASP A 24 -16.23 2.91 -4.88
CA ASP A 24 -16.42 3.83 -5.99
C ASP A 24 -15.79 3.23 -7.25
N PRO A 25 -16.57 3.01 -8.34
CA PRO A 25 -16.05 2.46 -9.59
C PRO A 25 -14.89 3.28 -10.17
N GLY A 26 -14.98 4.61 -10.14
CA GLY A 26 -13.94 5.49 -10.68
C GLY A 26 -12.61 5.37 -9.94
N ARG A 27 -12.65 5.22 -8.62
CA ARG A 27 -11.46 4.94 -7.79
C ARG A 27 -10.82 3.61 -8.12
N LEU A 28 -11.63 2.57 -8.29
CA LEU A 28 -11.16 1.24 -8.68
C LEU A 28 -10.50 1.25 -10.06
N GLU A 29 -11.10 1.94 -11.02
CA GLU A 29 -10.54 2.14 -12.36
C GLU A 29 -9.23 2.91 -12.30
N HIS A 30 -9.16 4.01 -11.53
CA HIS A 30 -7.94 4.78 -11.32
C HIS A 30 -6.81 3.92 -10.72
N ILE A 31 -7.13 3.09 -9.71
CA ILE A 31 -6.15 2.15 -9.14
C ILE A 31 -5.63 1.19 -10.20
N ALA A 32 -6.52 0.59 -10.98
CA ALA A 32 -6.15 -0.34 -12.03
C ALA A 32 -5.26 0.34 -13.09
N ASP A 33 -5.59 1.57 -13.49
CA ASP A 33 -4.84 2.33 -14.48
C ASP A 33 -3.43 2.70 -14.00
N GLU A 34 -3.28 3.15 -12.75
CA GLU A 34 -1.95 3.42 -12.16
C GLU A 34 -1.08 2.16 -12.07
N VAL A 35 -1.66 1.04 -11.63
CA VAL A 35 -0.96 -0.26 -11.56
C VAL A 35 -0.53 -0.70 -12.95
N ILE A 36 -1.44 -0.67 -13.94
CA ILE A 36 -1.14 -1.05 -15.32
C ILE A 36 -0.05 -0.14 -15.90
N ALA A 37 -0.11 1.17 -15.65
CA ALA A 37 0.90 2.12 -16.11
C ALA A 37 2.30 1.75 -15.63
N VAL A 38 2.45 1.31 -14.37
CA VAL A 38 3.74 0.82 -13.85
C VAL A 38 4.14 -0.51 -14.49
N THR A 39 3.22 -1.45 -14.71
CA THR A 39 3.59 -2.73 -15.36
C THR A 39 4.03 -2.56 -16.82
N ARG A 40 3.54 -1.54 -17.53
CA ARG A 40 3.97 -1.20 -18.90
C ARG A 40 5.43 -0.74 -18.98
N LEU A 41 6.00 -0.35 -17.84
CA LEU A 41 7.41 -0.02 -17.70
C LEU A 41 8.33 -1.26 -17.58
N GLY A 42 7.76 -2.47 -17.60
CA GLY A 42 8.50 -3.71 -17.35
C GLY A 42 8.82 -3.96 -15.88
N ILE A 43 8.18 -3.20 -14.98
CA ILE A 43 8.34 -3.33 -13.52
C ILE A 43 7.40 -4.41 -13.00
N GLU A 44 7.93 -5.26 -12.12
CA GLU A 44 7.17 -6.29 -11.42
C GLU A 44 6.38 -5.63 -10.27
N VAL A 45 5.05 -5.75 -10.31
CA VAL A 45 4.17 -5.04 -9.38
C VAL A 45 3.46 -6.04 -8.47
N CYS A 46 3.60 -5.81 -7.17
CA CYS A 46 2.74 -6.42 -6.17
C CYS A 46 1.91 -5.36 -5.44
N VAL A 47 0.74 -5.76 -4.94
CA VAL A 47 -0.25 -4.84 -4.36
C VAL A 47 -0.73 -5.38 -3.01
N VAL A 48 -0.89 -4.50 -2.03
CA VAL A 48 -1.61 -4.77 -0.77
C VAL A 48 -2.69 -3.71 -0.60
N ILE A 49 -3.91 -4.13 -0.27
CA ILE A 49 -5.05 -3.23 -0.07
C ILE A 49 -5.64 -3.46 1.32
N GLY A 50 -5.81 -2.38 2.09
CA GLY A 50 -6.51 -2.44 3.38
C GLY A 50 -8.01 -2.70 3.26
N GLY A 51 -8.66 -3.09 4.35
CA GLY A 51 -10.10 -3.42 4.40
C GLY A 51 -11.02 -2.28 4.90
N GLY A 52 -10.45 -1.09 5.18
CA GLY A 52 -11.13 0.01 5.87
C GLY A 52 -12.32 0.66 5.15
N ASN A 53 -12.59 0.31 3.89
CA ASN A 53 -13.82 0.70 3.19
C ASN A 53 -14.99 -0.26 3.46
N ILE A 54 -14.74 -1.48 3.92
CA ILE A 54 -15.79 -2.45 4.25
C ILE A 54 -15.98 -2.50 5.76
N PHE A 55 -14.89 -2.51 6.53
CA PHE A 55 -14.95 -2.61 7.99
C PHE A 55 -13.95 -1.65 8.64
N ARG A 56 -14.44 -0.77 9.51
CA ARG A 56 -13.64 0.21 10.26
C ARG A 56 -13.70 -0.06 11.76
N GLY A 57 -12.64 0.33 12.47
CA GLY A 57 -12.51 0.07 13.90
C GLY A 57 -13.64 0.63 14.78
N ASN A 58 -14.29 1.73 14.37
CA ASN A 58 -15.45 2.27 15.09
C ASN A 58 -16.70 1.38 15.02
N MET A 59 -16.80 0.49 14.03
CA MET A 59 -17.89 -0.48 13.93
C MET A 59 -17.79 -1.57 14.99
N ALA A 60 -16.57 -1.94 15.39
CA ALA A 60 -16.33 -2.96 16.41
C ALA A 60 -16.90 -2.55 17.77
N GLU A 61 -16.67 -1.29 18.17
CA GLU A 61 -17.21 -0.71 19.40
C GLU A 61 -18.75 -0.67 19.37
N ALA A 62 -19.33 -0.24 18.24
CA ALA A 62 -20.79 -0.20 18.07
C ALA A 62 -21.43 -1.60 18.14
N TRP A 63 -20.71 -2.65 17.75
CA TRP A 63 -21.19 -4.03 17.78
C TRP A 63 -20.84 -4.78 19.06
N GLY A 64 -20.04 -4.18 19.94
CA GLY A 64 -19.58 -4.81 21.18
C GLY A 64 -18.72 -6.06 20.96
N ILE A 65 -18.05 -6.17 19.81
CA ILE A 65 -17.15 -7.31 19.52
C ILE A 65 -15.72 -7.00 19.97
N ASP A 66 -14.98 -8.06 20.30
CA ASP A 66 -13.59 -7.90 20.71
C ASP A 66 -12.69 -7.46 19.53
N ARG A 67 -11.47 -7.02 19.89
CA ARG A 67 -10.50 -6.55 18.91
C ARG A 67 -10.06 -7.64 17.93
N ALA A 68 -9.97 -8.89 18.38
CA ALA A 68 -9.48 -9.98 17.56
C ALA A 68 -10.47 -10.30 16.44
N GLU A 69 -11.75 -10.37 16.77
CA GLU A 69 -12.84 -10.60 15.81
C GLU A 69 -12.96 -9.43 14.83
N ALA A 70 -12.85 -8.19 15.32
CA ALA A 70 -12.83 -7.00 14.47
C ALA A 70 -11.69 -7.03 13.43
N ASP A 71 -10.50 -7.45 13.83
CA ASP A 71 -9.35 -7.58 12.91
C ASP A 71 -9.52 -8.75 11.94
N ASN A 72 -10.16 -9.87 12.36
CA ASN A 72 -10.50 -10.97 11.45
C ASN A 72 -11.47 -10.50 10.34
N ILE A 73 -12.52 -9.75 10.70
CA ILE A 73 -13.46 -9.16 9.73
C ILE A 73 -12.72 -8.20 8.78
N GLY A 74 -11.89 -7.31 9.34
CA GLY A 74 -11.06 -6.39 8.54
C GLY A 74 -10.10 -7.12 7.60
N THR A 75 -9.58 -8.27 8.02
CA THR A 75 -8.70 -9.12 7.21
C THR A 75 -9.48 -9.77 6.05
N MET A 76 -10.69 -10.26 6.29
CA MET A 76 -11.56 -10.75 5.22
C MET A 76 -11.97 -9.66 4.23
N ALA A 77 -12.16 -8.42 4.70
CA ALA A 77 -12.39 -7.29 3.82
C ALA A 77 -11.23 -7.05 2.84
N THR A 78 -9.97 -7.30 3.23
CA THR A 78 -8.83 -7.22 2.30
C THR A 78 -8.91 -8.27 1.19
N VAL A 79 -9.47 -9.47 1.47
CA VAL A 79 -9.69 -10.51 0.47
C VAL A 79 -10.74 -10.04 -0.54
N ILE A 80 -11.85 -9.49 -0.06
CA ILE A 80 -12.92 -8.94 -0.92
C ILE A 80 -12.35 -7.85 -1.84
N ASN A 81 -11.65 -6.86 -1.27
CA ASN A 81 -11.03 -5.78 -2.07
C ASN A 81 -10.03 -6.30 -3.10
N SER A 82 -9.26 -7.33 -2.75
CA SER A 82 -8.29 -7.94 -3.68
C SER A 82 -8.98 -8.64 -4.85
N LEU A 83 -10.12 -9.30 -4.60
CA LEU A 83 -10.93 -9.92 -5.66
C LEU A 83 -11.57 -8.87 -6.57
N MET A 84 -12.05 -7.76 -5.99
CA MET A 84 -12.59 -6.63 -6.75
C MET A 84 -11.52 -6.02 -7.65
N LEU A 85 -10.34 -5.69 -7.11
CA LEU A 85 -9.24 -5.15 -7.91
C LEU A 85 -8.79 -6.13 -9.00
N ARG A 86 -8.71 -7.44 -8.70
CA ARG A 86 -8.42 -8.47 -9.72
C ARG A 86 -9.44 -8.40 -10.86
N GLY A 87 -10.74 -8.29 -10.55
CA GLY A 87 -11.80 -8.19 -11.56
C GLY A 87 -11.60 -7.00 -12.50
N VAL A 88 -11.36 -5.82 -11.94
CA VAL A 88 -11.17 -4.58 -12.72
C VAL A 88 -9.87 -4.63 -13.54
N LEU A 89 -8.77 -5.13 -12.96
CA LEU A 89 -7.51 -5.33 -13.69
C LEU A 89 -7.69 -6.30 -14.86
N LYS A 90 -8.35 -7.45 -14.64
CA LYS A 90 -8.59 -8.44 -15.72
C LYS A 90 -9.43 -7.90 -16.86
N ALA A 91 -10.29 -6.91 -16.61
CA ALA A 91 -11.06 -6.25 -17.65
C ALA A 91 -10.24 -5.25 -18.48
N LYS A 92 -9.07 -4.82 -18.00
CA LYS A 92 -8.24 -3.75 -18.60
C LYS A 92 -6.89 -4.22 -19.15
N THR A 93 -6.46 -5.44 -18.84
CA THR A 93 -5.18 -5.99 -19.33
C THR A 93 -5.22 -7.50 -19.51
N ASP A 94 -4.48 -8.00 -20.50
CA ASP A 94 -4.26 -9.43 -20.73
C ASP A 94 -3.22 -10.06 -19.79
N LYS A 95 -2.59 -9.27 -18.92
CA LYS A 95 -1.67 -9.79 -17.90
C LYS A 95 -2.44 -10.66 -16.92
N GLU A 96 -1.84 -11.77 -16.53
CA GLU A 96 -2.37 -12.58 -15.44
C GLU A 96 -2.30 -11.83 -14.10
N ILE A 97 -3.38 -11.93 -13.31
CA ILE A 97 -3.48 -11.32 -11.98
C ILE A 97 -3.76 -12.41 -10.94
N ARG A 98 -2.88 -12.50 -9.96
CA ARG A 98 -2.89 -13.55 -8.93
C ARG A 98 -3.19 -12.93 -7.59
N VAL A 99 -4.30 -13.35 -6.96
CA VAL A 99 -4.59 -12.99 -5.57
C VAL A 99 -4.07 -14.11 -4.68
N MET A 100 -3.18 -13.77 -3.76
CA MET A 100 -2.58 -14.69 -2.80
C MET A 100 -2.94 -14.26 -1.38
N SER A 101 -3.53 -15.15 -0.60
CA SER A 101 -4.06 -14.86 0.73
C SER A 101 -3.23 -15.51 1.83
N ALA A 102 -3.02 -14.80 2.93
CA ALA A 102 -2.48 -15.39 4.17
C ALA A 102 -3.52 -16.26 4.90
N LEU A 103 -4.82 -16.01 4.67
CA LEU A 103 -5.91 -16.88 5.11
C LEU A 103 -6.18 -17.97 4.06
N THR A 104 -6.52 -19.18 4.52
CA THR A 104 -6.89 -20.30 3.64
C THR A 104 -8.30 -20.12 3.09
N VAL A 105 -8.40 -19.54 1.89
CA VAL A 105 -9.67 -19.31 1.16
C VAL A 105 -9.56 -19.83 -0.27
N ASN A 106 -9.13 -21.09 -0.41
CA ASN A 106 -8.70 -21.72 -1.67
C ASN A 106 -9.73 -21.66 -2.82
N ALA A 107 -11.02 -21.52 -2.51
CA ALA A 107 -12.07 -21.39 -3.51
C ALA A 107 -11.96 -20.10 -4.35
N VAL A 108 -11.32 -19.05 -3.83
CA VAL A 108 -11.30 -17.71 -4.46
C VAL A 108 -9.91 -17.09 -4.61
N ALA A 109 -8.94 -17.47 -3.76
CA ALA A 109 -7.57 -16.99 -3.77
C ALA A 109 -6.56 -18.10 -3.49
N GLU A 110 -5.36 -17.98 -4.07
CA GLU A 110 -4.26 -18.92 -3.82
C GLU A 110 -3.72 -18.73 -2.40
N PRO A 111 -3.26 -19.78 -1.69
CA PRO A 111 -2.51 -19.58 -0.46
C PRO A 111 -1.20 -18.85 -0.75
N TYR A 112 -0.80 -17.92 0.11
CA TYR A 112 0.49 -17.24 -0.01
C TYR A 112 1.64 -18.24 0.17
N ILE A 113 2.45 -18.39 -0.88
CA ILE A 113 3.69 -19.15 -0.88
C ILE A 113 4.74 -18.26 -1.53
N ARG A 114 5.75 -17.83 -0.76
CA ARG A 114 6.78 -16.88 -1.18
C ARG A 114 7.38 -17.19 -2.55
N LEU A 115 7.86 -18.41 -2.75
CA LEU A 115 8.51 -18.81 -4.01
C LEU A 115 7.55 -18.79 -5.21
N ARG A 116 6.27 -19.09 -4.99
CA ARG A 116 5.24 -18.99 -6.03
C ARG A 116 4.94 -17.53 -6.37
N ALA A 117 4.88 -16.65 -5.37
CA ALA A 117 4.70 -15.22 -5.59
C ALA A 117 5.84 -14.63 -6.45
N ILE A 118 7.09 -14.99 -6.13
CA ILE A 118 8.27 -14.57 -6.90
C ILE A 118 8.19 -15.08 -8.35
N HIS A 119 7.85 -16.36 -8.56
CA HIS A 119 7.70 -16.93 -9.90
C HIS A 119 6.60 -16.24 -10.73
N HIS A 120 5.47 -15.88 -10.10
CA HIS A 120 4.42 -15.10 -10.76
C HIS A 120 4.94 -13.72 -11.19
N LEU A 121 5.66 -13.03 -10.30
CA LEU A 121 6.25 -11.72 -10.58
C LEU A 121 7.26 -11.78 -11.73
N GLU A 122 8.13 -12.80 -11.76
CA GLU A 122 9.13 -13.00 -12.82
C GLU A 122 8.52 -13.26 -14.21
N LYS A 123 7.28 -13.79 -14.25
CA LYS A 123 6.48 -13.92 -15.48
C LYS A 123 5.80 -12.62 -15.90
N GLY A 124 5.96 -11.54 -15.14
CA GLY A 124 5.32 -10.25 -15.38
C GLY A 124 3.85 -10.21 -14.98
N TYR A 125 3.40 -11.11 -14.11
CA TYR A 125 2.04 -11.11 -13.56
C TYR A 125 1.91 -10.02 -12.48
N ILE A 126 0.67 -9.57 -12.24
CA ILE A 126 0.37 -8.71 -11.10
C ILE A 126 -0.02 -9.59 -9.91
N VAL A 127 0.66 -9.43 -8.78
CA VAL A 127 0.38 -10.21 -7.56
C VAL A 127 -0.27 -9.32 -6.50
N ILE A 128 -1.48 -9.68 -6.06
CA ILE A 128 -2.21 -8.98 -5.00
C ILE A 128 -2.15 -9.84 -3.74
N PHE A 129 -1.57 -9.31 -2.66
CA PHE A 129 -1.54 -9.97 -1.36
C PHE A 129 -2.74 -9.56 -0.52
N ALA A 130 -3.49 -10.57 -0.08
CA ALA A 130 -4.69 -10.44 0.72
C ALA A 130 -4.51 -11.15 2.08
N GLY A 131 -5.44 -10.91 2.99
CA GLY A 131 -5.47 -11.59 4.28
C GLY A 131 -4.41 -11.10 5.27
N GLY A 132 -3.75 -9.97 5.01
CA GLY A 132 -2.70 -9.41 5.88
C GLY A 132 -1.57 -10.41 6.15
N ASN A 133 -1.23 -10.59 7.42
CA ASN A 133 -0.36 -11.67 7.91
C ASN A 133 -1.16 -12.86 8.50
N GLY A 134 -2.50 -12.83 8.38
CA GLY A 134 -3.39 -13.87 8.90
C GLY A 134 -3.57 -13.88 10.41
N GLN A 135 -3.19 -12.81 11.12
CA GLN A 135 -3.30 -12.71 12.58
C GLN A 135 -3.89 -11.35 13.01
N PRO A 136 -4.71 -11.30 14.07
CA PRO A 136 -5.18 -10.05 14.67
C PRO A 136 -4.07 -9.17 15.25
N TYR A 137 -4.43 -7.94 15.65
CA TYR A 137 -3.55 -6.92 16.24
C TYR A 137 -2.47 -6.37 15.31
N VAL A 138 -2.60 -6.62 14.01
CA VAL A 138 -1.65 -6.17 13.00
C VAL A 138 -2.38 -5.34 11.95
N THR A 139 -1.91 -4.11 11.73
CA THR A 139 -2.45 -3.27 10.66
C THR A 139 -1.99 -3.77 9.29
N THR A 140 -2.59 -3.29 8.21
CA THR A 140 -2.17 -3.64 6.84
C THR A 140 -0.77 -3.11 6.47
N ASP A 141 -0.21 -2.14 7.20
CA ASP A 141 1.13 -1.62 6.88
C ASP A 141 2.21 -2.68 7.16
N TYR A 142 2.16 -3.39 8.29
CA TYR A 142 3.14 -4.44 8.62
C TYR A 142 3.26 -5.55 7.56
N PRO A 143 2.17 -6.23 7.12
CA PRO A 143 2.26 -7.22 6.05
C PRO A 143 2.65 -6.59 4.71
N SER A 144 2.42 -5.29 4.49
CA SER A 144 2.94 -4.63 3.28
C SER A 144 4.46 -4.59 3.28
N VAL A 145 5.07 -4.25 4.41
CA VAL A 145 6.53 -4.28 4.56
C VAL A 145 7.06 -5.71 4.53
N GLN A 146 6.43 -6.62 5.26
CA GLN A 146 6.81 -8.04 5.27
C GLN A 146 6.79 -8.65 3.87
N ARG A 147 5.69 -8.48 3.11
CA ARG A 147 5.56 -9.06 1.77
C ARG A 147 6.55 -8.43 0.80
N ALA A 148 6.78 -7.12 0.89
CA ALA A 148 7.79 -6.43 0.08
C ALA A 148 9.18 -7.05 0.29
N LEU A 149 9.58 -7.28 1.54
CA LEU A 149 10.86 -7.93 1.86
C LEU A 149 10.92 -9.37 1.36
N GLU A 150 9.89 -10.17 1.61
CA GLU A 150 9.85 -11.59 1.21
C GLU A 150 9.96 -11.77 -0.30
N VAL A 151 9.32 -10.90 -1.08
CA VAL A 151 9.43 -10.92 -2.55
C VAL A 151 10.56 -10.05 -3.07
N GLY A 152 11.40 -9.44 -2.25
CA GLY A 152 12.52 -8.61 -2.72
C GLY A 152 12.08 -7.40 -3.55
N ALA A 153 10.95 -6.77 -3.20
CA ALA A 153 10.60 -5.46 -3.72
C ALA A 153 11.64 -4.43 -3.26
N GLN A 154 11.99 -3.49 -4.14
CA GLN A 154 13.05 -2.52 -3.91
C GLN A 154 12.53 -1.19 -3.34
N ALA A 155 11.21 -1.02 -3.28
CA ALA A 155 10.54 0.09 -2.63
C ALA A 155 9.07 -0.25 -2.37
N ILE A 156 8.48 0.47 -1.41
CA ILE A 156 7.03 0.50 -1.18
C ILE A 156 6.50 1.86 -1.63
N LEU A 157 5.51 1.83 -2.52
CA LEU A 157 4.71 2.99 -2.90
C LEU A 157 3.53 3.09 -1.93
N VAL A 158 3.65 3.97 -0.94
CA VAL A 158 2.65 4.20 0.10
C VAL A 158 1.66 5.26 -0.41
N ALA A 159 0.60 4.80 -1.05
CA ALA A 159 -0.45 5.64 -1.60
C ALA A 159 -1.32 6.25 -0.49
N LYS A 160 -1.33 7.59 -0.39
CA LYS A 160 -2.19 8.35 0.52
C LYS A 160 -3.27 9.09 -0.27
N GLN A 161 -4.47 9.16 0.27
CA GLN A 161 -5.56 9.97 -0.30
C GLN A 161 -5.50 11.39 0.27
N GLY A 162 -5.55 12.41 -0.58
CA GLY A 162 -5.62 13.81 -0.16
C GLY A 162 -4.42 14.32 0.66
N VAL A 163 -3.27 13.62 0.63
CA VAL A 163 -2.04 14.04 1.32
C VAL A 163 -0.85 13.86 0.38
N ASP A 164 -0.14 14.95 0.11
CA ASP A 164 0.97 15.00 -0.86
C ASP A 164 2.23 14.25 -0.44
N GLY A 165 2.43 14.02 0.85
CA GLY A 165 3.56 13.28 1.39
C GLY A 165 3.63 13.44 2.91
N VAL A 166 4.84 13.46 3.45
CA VAL A 166 5.08 13.70 4.88
C VAL A 166 5.36 15.18 5.09
N TYR A 167 4.57 15.81 5.97
CA TYR A 167 4.76 17.19 6.38
C TYR A 167 5.45 17.24 7.75
N ASP A 168 6.13 18.35 8.06
CA ASP A 168 6.70 18.62 9.38
C ASP A 168 5.63 18.80 10.48
N SER A 169 4.39 19.09 10.09
CA SER A 169 3.24 19.30 10.95
C SER A 169 1.95 19.05 10.17
N ASP A 170 0.81 18.87 10.85
CA ASP A 170 -0.47 18.56 10.19
C ASP A 170 -0.92 19.75 9.30
N PRO A 171 -0.93 19.62 7.95
CA PRO A 171 -1.28 20.71 7.04
C PRO A 171 -2.76 21.13 7.16
N LYS A 172 -3.62 20.30 7.76
CA LYS A 172 -5.03 20.67 8.02
C LYS A 172 -5.16 21.62 9.21
N ARG A 173 -4.18 21.62 10.11
CA ARG A 173 -4.18 22.43 11.35
C ARG A 173 -3.16 23.56 11.30
N ASN A 174 -2.07 23.38 10.56
CA ASN A 174 -1.01 24.36 10.41
C ASN A 174 -0.85 24.76 8.93
N PRO A 175 -1.29 25.96 8.53
CA PRO A 175 -1.08 26.47 7.17
C PRO A 175 0.41 26.64 6.79
N GLY A 176 1.30 26.74 7.78
CA GLY A 176 2.75 26.82 7.57
C GLY A 176 3.44 25.46 7.46
N ALA A 177 2.69 24.35 7.40
CA ALA A 177 3.26 23.02 7.29
C ALA A 177 4.08 22.86 6.00
N ARG A 178 5.29 22.32 6.13
CA ARG A 178 6.22 22.15 4.99
C ARG A 178 6.32 20.69 4.61
N LEU A 179 6.23 20.42 3.31
CA LEU A 179 6.36 19.09 2.74
C LEU A 179 7.83 18.68 2.65
N TYR A 180 8.16 17.48 3.13
CA TYR A 180 9.47 16.86 2.89
C TYR A 180 9.53 16.28 1.48
N ALA A 181 10.60 16.56 0.75
CA ALA A 181 10.98 15.82 -0.46
C ALA A 181 11.71 14.51 -0.10
N ARG A 182 12.63 14.58 0.87
CA ARG A 182 13.42 13.45 1.37
C ARG A 182 13.48 13.48 2.88
N LEU A 183 13.40 12.32 3.51
CA LEU A 183 13.30 12.21 4.96
C LEU A 183 14.01 10.94 5.46
N PRO A 184 15.03 11.04 6.34
CA PRO A 184 15.63 9.84 6.90
C PRO A 184 14.68 9.16 7.90
N TYR A 185 14.81 7.85 8.06
CA TYR A 185 14.00 7.09 9.01
C TYR A 185 14.12 7.64 10.44
N GLU A 186 15.33 8.05 10.81
CA GLU A 186 15.65 8.61 12.13
C GLU A 186 14.89 9.91 12.38
N GLU A 187 14.66 10.74 11.34
CA GLU A 187 13.90 11.97 11.47
C GLU A 187 12.42 11.69 11.74
N VAL A 188 11.85 10.71 11.04
CA VAL A 188 10.45 10.30 11.26
C VAL A 188 10.23 9.88 12.72
N ILE A 189 11.17 9.09 13.26
CA ILE A 189 11.10 8.63 14.65
C ILE A 189 11.30 9.79 15.63
N ARG A 190 12.33 10.61 15.41
CA ARG A 190 12.68 11.72 16.31
C ARG A 190 11.59 12.78 16.39
N SER A 191 10.93 13.05 15.27
CA SER A 191 9.89 14.09 15.14
C SER A 191 8.46 13.53 15.26
N ASP A 192 8.31 12.26 15.69
CA ASP A 192 7.05 11.53 15.82
C ASP A 192 6.09 11.66 14.61
N LEU A 193 6.67 11.68 13.40
CA LEU A 193 5.90 11.86 12.16
C LEU A 193 5.14 10.57 11.81
N LYS A 194 3.84 10.68 11.55
CA LYS A 194 2.98 9.51 11.29
C LYS A 194 3.01 9.10 9.80
N VAL A 195 3.92 8.18 9.46
CA VAL A 195 4.03 7.62 8.10
C VAL A 195 3.20 6.33 7.93
N MET A 196 3.39 5.39 8.84
CA MET A 196 2.71 4.09 8.93
C MET A 196 2.70 3.63 10.40
N ASP A 197 2.10 2.49 10.72
CA ASP A 197 2.23 1.92 12.07
C ASP A 197 3.70 1.70 12.47
N SER A 198 4.02 1.88 13.75
CA SER A 198 5.40 1.89 14.23
C SER A 198 6.14 0.57 13.97
N SER A 199 5.45 -0.56 14.09
CA SER A 199 6.05 -1.88 13.85
C SER A 199 6.44 -2.07 12.38
N ALA A 200 5.56 -1.66 11.46
CA ALA A 200 5.83 -1.66 10.03
C ALA A 200 6.98 -0.71 9.68
N PHE A 201 6.99 0.49 10.28
CA PHE A 201 8.02 1.49 10.02
C PHE A 201 9.40 1.02 10.45
N LEU A 202 9.52 0.45 11.65
CA LEU A 202 10.77 -0.10 12.17
C LEU A 202 11.25 -1.27 11.31
N LEU A 203 10.35 -2.17 10.87
CA LEU A 203 10.71 -3.25 9.95
C LEU A 203 11.26 -2.70 8.62
N ALA A 204 10.65 -1.65 8.06
CA ALA A 204 11.14 -1.05 6.82
C ALA A 204 12.53 -0.40 7.02
N ARG A 205 12.73 0.29 8.14
CA ARG A 205 14.03 0.90 8.52
C ARG A 205 15.12 -0.16 8.64
N ASP A 206 14.86 -1.22 9.40
CA ASP A 206 15.88 -2.22 9.77
C ASP A 206 16.43 -2.97 8.55
N TYR A 207 15.63 -3.05 7.48
CA TYR A 207 16.03 -3.63 6.19
C TYR A 207 16.30 -2.58 5.11
N GLY A 208 16.31 -1.29 5.45
CA GLY A 208 16.62 -0.18 4.55
C GLY A 208 15.68 -0.08 3.34
N LEU A 209 14.41 -0.47 3.47
CA LEU A 209 13.44 -0.59 2.37
C LEU A 209 12.75 0.75 2.06
N PRO A 210 13.12 1.47 0.98
CA PRO A 210 12.62 2.81 0.72
C PRO A 210 11.09 2.90 0.65
N LEU A 211 10.53 3.96 1.25
CA LEU A 211 9.11 4.26 1.23
C LEU A 211 8.86 5.54 0.45
N HIS A 212 8.00 5.49 -0.57
CA HIS A 212 7.51 6.67 -1.27
C HIS A 212 6.12 6.99 -0.75
N VAL A 213 5.97 8.06 0.01
CA VAL A 213 4.70 8.54 0.52
C VAL A 213 4.20 9.64 -0.40
N PHE A 214 3.08 9.42 -1.09
CA PHE A 214 2.63 10.35 -2.14
C PHE A 214 1.11 10.41 -2.21
N ASN A 215 0.62 11.50 -2.83
CA ASN A 215 -0.79 11.66 -3.14
C ASN A 215 -1.19 10.81 -4.33
N PHE A 216 -1.99 9.80 -4.05
CA PHE A 216 -2.45 8.84 -5.03
C PHE A 216 -3.50 9.40 -6.01
N ASP A 217 -4.12 10.53 -5.68
CA ASP A 217 -5.11 11.19 -6.54
C ASP A 217 -4.45 11.83 -7.78
N ARG A 218 -3.11 11.99 -7.76
CA ARG A 218 -2.34 12.51 -8.90
C ARG A 218 -2.10 11.42 -9.94
N VAL A 219 -2.78 11.54 -11.09
CA VAL A 219 -2.60 10.63 -12.23
C VAL A 219 -1.12 10.58 -12.66
N GLY A 220 -0.63 9.36 -12.88
CA GLY A 220 0.74 9.04 -13.28
C GLY A 220 1.78 9.15 -12.17
N ALA A 221 1.41 9.41 -10.91
CA ALA A 221 2.37 9.58 -9.83
C ALA A 221 3.21 8.32 -9.61
N MET A 222 2.59 7.13 -9.61
CA MET A 222 3.36 5.88 -9.44
C MET A 222 4.37 5.67 -10.56
N ARG A 223 3.96 5.98 -11.80
CA ARG A 223 4.84 5.91 -12.98
C ARG A 223 6.03 6.85 -12.83
N ARG A 224 5.80 8.12 -12.49
CA ARG A 224 6.86 9.13 -12.32
C ARG A 224 7.85 8.76 -11.23
N ILE A 225 7.37 8.24 -10.08
CA ILE A 225 8.24 7.73 -9.01
C ILE A 225 9.17 6.62 -9.53
N CYS A 226 8.62 5.66 -10.27
CA CYS A 226 9.36 4.55 -10.86
C CYS A 226 10.35 4.99 -11.97
N GLU A 227 10.05 6.09 -12.67
CA GLU A 227 10.93 6.72 -13.66
C GLU A 227 12.03 7.57 -13.00
N GLY A 228 11.91 7.88 -11.71
CA GLY A 228 12.94 8.55 -10.91
C GLY A 228 12.59 9.96 -10.42
N ALA A 229 11.36 10.42 -10.63
CA ALA A 229 10.90 11.69 -10.09
C ALA A 229 10.81 11.66 -8.56
N ASP A 230 11.02 12.81 -7.93
CA ASP A 230 10.86 13.01 -6.49
C ASP A 230 9.42 13.51 -6.22
N GLU A 231 8.45 12.63 -6.45
CA GLU A 231 7.03 12.87 -6.18
C GLU A 231 6.66 12.47 -4.74
N GLY A 232 6.07 13.41 -4.00
CA GLY A 232 5.77 13.24 -2.58
C GLY A 232 7.03 13.24 -1.73
N THR A 233 7.14 12.30 -0.79
CA THR A 233 8.27 12.17 0.13
C THR A 233 8.92 10.80 0.01
N LEU A 234 10.23 10.79 -0.25
CA LEU A 234 11.07 9.61 -0.14
C LEU A 234 11.61 9.45 1.28
N VAL A 235 11.17 8.41 1.98
CA VAL A 235 11.74 7.98 3.25
C VAL A 235 12.75 6.86 3.02
N GLN A 236 14.01 7.07 3.38
CA GLN A 236 15.06 6.05 3.23
C GLN A 236 16.24 6.27 4.19
N ALA A 237 17.10 5.27 4.35
CA ALA A 237 18.34 5.42 5.12
C ALA A 237 19.38 6.25 4.36
N GLY A 238 20.29 6.92 5.09
CA GLY A 238 21.45 7.59 4.50
C GLY A 238 21.17 8.88 3.71
N VAL A 239 19.96 9.45 3.82
CA VAL A 239 19.63 10.79 3.27
C VAL A 239 19.58 11.85 4.35
N SER A 240 19.75 13.10 3.95
CA SER A 240 19.42 14.26 4.78
C SER A 240 17.97 14.67 4.57
N ALA A 241 17.34 15.18 5.63
CA ALA A 241 16.01 15.76 5.52
C ALA A 241 16.05 16.97 4.57
N GLN A 242 15.15 16.99 3.60
CA GLN A 242 15.05 18.03 2.58
C GLN A 242 13.57 18.36 2.37
N TYR A 243 13.24 19.65 2.39
CA TYR A 243 11.91 20.14 2.06
C TYR A 243 11.75 20.33 0.55
N VAL A 244 10.51 20.25 0.06
CA VAL A 244 10.18 20.73 -1.28
C VAL A 244 10.40 22.24 -1.33
N THR A 245 11.05 22.70 -2.40
CA THR A 245 11.33 24.12 -2.68
C THR A 245 10.12 24.83 -3.26
#